data_AF-A0AAW7I919-F1
#
_entry.id   AF-A0AAW7I919-F1
#
_cell.length_a   1.000
_cell.length_b   1.000
_cell.length_c   1.000
_cell.angle_alpha   90.00
_cell.angle_beta   90.00
_cell.angle_gamma   90.00
#
_symmetry.space_group_name_H-M   'P 1'
#
loop_
_entity.id
_entity.type
_entity.pdbx_description
1 polymer ?
#
loop_
_entity_poly.entity_id
_entity_poly.type
_entity_poly.pdbx_seq_one_letter_code
_entity_poly.pdbx_strand_id
1 'polypeptide(L)'
;MRLLYLLVLFASFTAGANTDDTIMVCDGLITKAKTYSTMPPATLKKLRDAAMEATLEDFRQEYGSAVDDAVTQLLATNLSREQVQFQVLRQLRIFQGMLINMGLNLNGVEDPAPWEKFRQDCITSNGQWPAM
;
A
#
# COMPACT_ATOMS: atom_id res chain seq x y z
N MET A 1 -4.86 10.89 12.32
CA MET A 1 -6.05 10.09 11.91
C MET A 1 -6.30 10.10 10.40
N ARG A 2 -6.42 11.23 9.69
CA ARG A 2 -6.73 11.25 8.23
C ARG A 2 -5.72 10.53 7.30
N LEU A 3 -4.42 10.55 7.62
CA LEU A 3 -3.37 9.87 6.85
C LEU A 3 -3.51 8.33 6.87
N LEU A 4 -3.96 7.77 7.98
CA LEU A 4 -4.16 6.32 8.13
C LEU A 4 -5.34 5.82 7.29
N TYR A 5 -6.40 6.63 7.14
CA TYR A 5 -7.54 6.29 6.29
C TYR A 5 -7.16 6.15 4.81
N LEU A 6 -6.22 6.97 4.31
CA LEU A 6 -5.73 6.86 2.93
C LEU A 6 -4.93 5.58 2.72
N LEU A 7 -4.14 5.17 3.71
CA LEU A 7 -3.42 3.89 3.67
C LEU A 7 -4.38 2.70 3.68
N VAL A 8 -5.47 2.76 4.45
CA VAL A 8 -6.55 1.76 4.42
C VAL A 8 -7.20 1.72 3.03
N LEU A 9 -7.51 2.88 2.44
CA LEU A 9 -8.05 2.96 1.07
C LEU A 9 -7.11 2.28 0.07
N PHE A 10 -5.83 2.67 0.02
CA PHE A 10 -4.87 2.03 -0.90
C PHE A 10 -4.69 0.54 -0.64
N ALA A 11 -4.75 0.11 0.62
CA ALA A 11 -4.72 -1.29 0.98
C ALA A 11 -5.89 -2.06 0.36
N SER A 12 -7.13 -1.55 0.45
CA SER A 12 -8.31 -2.16 -0.21
C SER A 12 -8.09 -2.32 -1.71
N PHE A 13 -7.53 -1.30 -2.37
CA PHE A 13 -7.35 -1.33 -3.83
C PHE A 13 -6.23 -2.26 -4.30
N THR A 14 -5.20 -2.52 -3.47
CA THR A 14 -4.15 -3.50 -3.82
C THR A 14 -4.64 -4.94 -3.87
N ALA A 15 -5.79 -5.22 -3.27
CA ALA A 15 -6.41 -6.54 -3.26
C ALA A 15 -7.23 -6.86 -4.51
N GLY A 16 -7.40 -5.91 -5.45
CA GLY A 16 -8.47 -6.00 -6.46
C GLY A 16 -9.87 -5.96 -5.82
N ALA A 17 -9.95 -5.61 -4.54
CA ALA A 17 -11.17 -5.59 -3.75
C ALA A 17 -11.62 -4.14 -3.59
N ASN A 18 -12.55 -3.69 -4.44
CA ASN A 18 -13.37 -2.50 -4.16
C ASN A 18 -14.33 -2.82 -3.00
N THR A 19 -13.82 -3.21 -1.84
CA THR A 19 -14.60 -3.72 -0.72
C THR A 19 -14.13 -3.11 0.58
N ASP A 20 -15.08 -2.76 1.44
CA ASP A 20 -14.80 -2.38 2.84
C ASP A 20 -14.48 -3.61 3.73
N ASP A 21 -14.35 -4.81 3.13
CA ASP A 21 -13.99 -6.02 3.85
C ASP A 21 -12.50 -6.00 4.23
N THR A 22 -12.25 -5.68 5.49
CA THR A 22 -10.94 -5.68 6.14
C THR A 22 -10.15 -6.97 5.88
N ILE A 23 -10.81 -8.12 5.79
CA ILE A 23 -10.14 -9.40 5.53
C ILE A 23 -9.58 -9.41 4.11
N MET A 24 -10.39 -9.03 3.11
CA MET A 24 -9.94 -8.96 1.71
C MET A 24 -8.82 -7.94 1.51
N VAL A 25 -8.90 -6.79 2.19
CA VAL A 25 -7.84 -5.79 2.22
C VAL A 25 -6.51 -6.40 2.69
N CYS A 26 -6.52 -7.05 3.85
CA CYS A 26 -5.31 -7.66 4.42
C CYS A 26 -4.75 -8.80 3.56
N ASP A 27 -5.62 -9.60 2.93
CA ASP A 27 -5.19 -10.68 2.03
C ASP A 27 -4.51 -10.15 0.76
N GLY A 28 -5.01 -9.06 0.18
CA GLY A 28 -4.37 -8.41 -0.97
C GLY A 28 -3.01 -7.79 -0.64
N LEU A 29 -2.96 -7.11 0.50
CA LEU A 29 -1.74 -6.56 1.08
C LEU A 29 -0.64 -7.62 1.23
N ILE A 30 -0.98 -8.78 1.80
CA ILE A 30 -0.07 -9.91 1.96
C ILE A 30 0.34 -10.49 0.61
N THR A 31 -0.62 -10.66 -0.30
CA THR A 31 -0.34 -11.18 -1.66
C THR A 31 0.68 -10.31 -2.38
N LYS A 32 0.55 -8.99 -2.29
CA LYS A 32 1.49 -8.05 -2.91
C LYS A 32 2.86 -8.08 -2.22
N ALA A 33 2.91 -8.13 -0.88
CA ALA A 33 4.16 -8.28 -0.15
C ALA A 33 4.88 -9.62 -0.42
N LYS A 34 4.14 -10.73 -0.56
CA LYS A 34 4.67 -12.04 -0.97
C LYS A 34 5.25 -12.00 -2.38
N THR A 35 4.60 -11.28 -3.29
CA THR A 35 5.14 -11.07 -4.65
C THR A 35 6.49 -10.36 -4.61
N TYR A 36 6.66 -9.38 -3.71
CA TYR A 36 7.95 -8.76 -3.48
C TYR A 36 8.94 -9.71 -2.81
N SER A 37 8.53 -10.55 -1.85
CA SER A 37 9.44 -11.45 -1.13
C SER A 37 10.06 -12.56 -1.99
N THR A 38 9.52 -12.83 -3.17
CA THR A 38 10.12 -13.75 -4.15
C THR A 38 11.09 -13.07 -5.12
N MET A 39 11.19 -11.74 -5.10
CA MET A 39 12.11 -11.00 -5.97
C MET A 39 13.53 -10.96 -5.39
N PRO A 40 14.57 -10.86 -6.23
CA PRO A 40 15.93 -10.64 -5.74
C PRO A 40 16.04 -9.34 -4.91
N PRO A 41 16.80 -9.32 -3.79
CA PRO A 41 16.95 -8.12 -2.97
C PRO A 41 17.46 -6.89 -3.73
N ALA A 42 18.33 -7.09 -4.73
CA ALA A 42 18.82 -6.01 -5.59
C ALA A 42 17.69 -5.39 -6.45
N THR A 43 16.73 -6.20 -6.90
CA THR A 43 15.54 -5.75 -7.64
C THR A 43 14.62 -4.95 -6.71
N LEU A 44 14.40 -5.43 -5.48
CA LEU A 44 13.58 -4.73 -4.48
C LEU A 44 14.16 -3.38 -4.08
N LYS A 45 15.48 -3.28 -3.93
CA LYS A 45 16.16 -1.99 -3.67
C LYS A 45 15.91 -1.00 -4.81
N LYS A 46 16.04 -1.43 -6.07
CA LYS A 46 15.74 -0.59 -7.24
C LYS A 46 14.28 -0.16 -7.28
N LEU A 47 13.34 -1.07 -6.98
CA LEU A 47 11.91 -0.75 -6.92
C LEU A 47 11.60 0.28 -5.83
N ARG A 48 12.23 0.18 -4.67
CA ARG A 48 12.08 1.16 -3.58
C ARG A 48 12.58 2.53 -4.01
N ASP A 49 13.73 2.60 -4.67
CA ASP A 49 14.29 3.86 -5.13
C ASP A 49 13.41 4.47 -6.24
N ALA A 50 12.93 3.64 -7.17
CA ALA A 50 11.96 4.04 -8.20
C ALA A 50 10.62 4.53 -7.61
N ALA A 51 10.14 3.92 -6.52
CA ALA A 51 8.94 4.37 -5.82
C ALA A 51 9.10 5.80 -5.25
N MET A 52 10.31 6.23 -4.90
CA MET A 52 10.54 7.61 -4.44
C MET A 52 10.48 8.62 -5.59
N GLU A 53 10.82 8.19 -6.81
CA GLU A 53 10.77 9.00 -8.03
C GLU A 53 9.40 8.95 -8.70
N ALA A 54 8.60 7.91 -8.44
CA ALA A 54 7.29 7.67 -9.04
C ALA A 54 6.35 8.87 -8.91
N THR A 55 5.69 9.22 -9.99
CA THR A 55 4.71 10.29 -10.10
C THR A 55 3.30 9.79 -9.76
N LEU A 56 2.35 10.72 -9.62
CA LEU A 56 0.95 10.34 -9.42
C LEU A 56 0.40 9.56 -10.62
N GLU A 57 0.91 9.82 -11.82
CA GLU A 57 0.50 9.13 -13.04
C GLU A 57 1.00 7.68 -13.08
N ASP A 58 2.24 7.43 -12.63
CA ASP A 58 2.77 6.07 -12.50
C ASP A 58 1.88 5.24 -11.56
N PHE A 59 1.43 5.86 -10.46
CA PHE A 59 0.50 5.22 -9.54
C PHE A 59 -0.91 5.05 -10.11
N ARG A 60 -1.39 5.94 -10.98
CA ARG A 60 -2.67 5.72 -11.69
C ARG A 60 -2.57 4.54 -12.65
N GLN A 61 -1.44 4.34 -13.30
CA GLN A 61 -1.23 3.17 -14.15
C GLN A 61 -1.22 1.88 -13.33
N GLU A 62 -0.67 1.91 -12.12
CA GLU A 62 -0.59 0.74 -11.24
C GLU A 62 -1.91 0.43 -10.51
N TYR A 63 -2.58 1.45 -9.97
CA TYR A 63 -3.73 1.31 -9.08
C TYR A 63 -5.07 1.76 -9.69
N GLY A 64 -5.06 2.32 -10.90
CA GLY A 64 -6.25 2.72 -11.63
C GLY A 64 -7.08 3.79 -10.89
N SER A 65 -8.40 3.61 -10.93
CA SER A 65 -9.38 4.56 -10.38
C SER A 65 -9.23 4.81 -8.88
N ALA A 66 -8.58 3.89 -8.15
CA ALA A 66 -8.28 4.03 -6.73
C ALA A 66 -7.57 5.35 -6.38
N VAL A 67 -6.64 5.77 -7.25
CA VAL A 67 -5.88 7.01 -7.06
C VAL A 67 -6.80 8.21 -7.23
N ASP A 68 -7.69 8.17 -8.22
CA ASP A 68 -8.63 9.25 -8.50
C ASP A 68 -9.74 9.34 -7.45
N ASP A 69 -10.18 8.21 -6.88
CA ASP A 69 -11.11 8.16 -5.76
C ASP A 69 -10.48 8.78 -4.50
N ALA A 70 -9.22 8.45 -4.19
CA ALA A 70 -8.49 9.05 -3.08
C ALA A 70 -8.31 10.58 -3.25
N VAL A 71 -8.03 11.04 -4.48
CA VAL A 71 -7.98 12.48 -4.79
C VAL A 71 -9.35 13.11 -4.56
N THR A 72 -10.43 12.51 -5.07
CA THR A 72 -11.80 13.03 -4.93
C THR A 72 -12.22 13.15 -3.46
N GLN A 73 -11.94 12.13 -2.65
CA GLN A 73 -12.26 12.14 -1.22
C GLN A 73 -11.50 13.22 -0.45
N LEU A 74 -10.22 13.44 -0.77
CA LEU A 74 -9.43 14.49 -0.14
C LEU A 74 -9.82 15.89 -0.62
N LEU A 75 -10.28 16.05 -1.86
CA LEU A 75 -10.82 17.32 -2.37
C LEU A 75 -12.09 17.75 -1.62
N ALA A 76 -12.82 16.83 -1.00
CA ALA A 76 -13.96 17.15 -0.13
C ALA A 76 -13.52 17.76 1.22
N THR A 77 -12.22 17.74 1.51
CA THR A 77 -11.62 18.53 2.60
C THR A 77 -11.11 19.84 2.00
N ASN A 78 -11.23 20.99 2.69
CA ASN A 78 -10.91 22.35 2.22
C ASN A 78 -9.44 22.61 1.78
N LEU A 79 -8.78 21.65 1.15
CA LEU A 79 -7.45 21.70 0.57
C LEU A 79 -7.54 22.09 -0.90
N SER A 80 -6.51 22.75 -1.41
CA SER A 80 -6.39 22.97 -2.86
C SER A 80 -6.13 21.66 -3.59
N ARG A 81 -6.43 21.60 -4.89
CA ARG A 81 -6.15 20.42 -5.72
C ARG A 81 -4.67 20.02 -5.69
N GLU A 82 -3.76 20.99 -5.72
CA GLU A 82 -2.31 20.73 -5.64
C GLU A 82 -1.92 20.11 -4.30
N GLN A 83 -2.47 20.61 -3.19
CA GLN A 83 -2.24 20.04 -1.86
C GLN A 83 -2.76 18.61 -1.76
N VAL A 84 -3.93 18.33 -2.34
CA VAL A 84 -4.49 16.97 -2.39
C VAL A 84 -3.59 16.04 -3.18
N GLN A 85 -3.23 16.41 -4.41
CA GLN A 85 -2.38 15.57 -5.26
C GLN A 85 -1.02 15.29 -4.61
N PHE A 86 -0.42 16.29 -3.96
CA PHE A 86 0.81 16.11 -3.20
C PHE A 86 0.63 15.13 -2.03
N GLN A 87 -0.46 15.25 -1.26
CA GLN A 87 -0.71 14.36 -0.14
C GLN A 87 -0.98 12.92 -0.59
N VAL A 88 -1.77 12.73 -1.64
CA VAL A 88 -2.05 11.42 -2.24
C VAL A 88 -0.76 10.78 -2.72
N LEU A 89 0.05 11.51 -3.51
CA LEU A 89 1.34 11.03 -3.99
C LEU A 89 2.26 10.62 -2.83
N ARG A 90 2.37 11.46 -1.81
CA ARG A 90 3.16 11.16 -0.61
C ARG A 90 2.68 9.87 0.08
N GLN A 91 1.38 9.66 0.19
CA GLN A 91 0.83 8.44 0.81
C GLN A 91 1.09 7.20 -0.04
N LEU A 92 0.91 7.28 -1.36
CA LEU A 92 1.20 6.17 -2.28
C LEU A 92 2.66 5.73 -2.21
N ARG A 93 3.59 6.69 -2.19
CA ARG A 93 5.03 6.41 -2.03
C ARG A 93 5.36 5.73 -0.70
N ILE A 94 4.79 6.23 0.40
CA ILE A 94 4.96 5.61 1.73
C ILE A 94 4.40 4.18 1.72
N PHE A 95 3.21 4.01 1.18
CA PHE A 95 2.53 2.73 1.10
C PHE A 95 3.31 1.70 0.28
N GLN A 96 3.75 2.05 -0.93
CA GLN A 96 4.57 1.17 -1.77
C GLN A 96 5.91 0.85 -1.09
N GLY A 97 6.53 1.82 -0.42
CA GLY A 97 7.74 1.60 0.37
C GLY A 97 7.55 0.58 1.50
N MET A 98 6.41 0.62 2.22
CA MET A 98 6.08 -0.36 3.26
C MET A 98 5.94 -1.78 2.69
N LEU A 99 5.24 -1.93 1.55
CA LEU A 99 5.08 -3.23 0.87
C LEU A 99 6.43 -3.82 0.44
N ILE A 100 7.30 -3.01 -0.16
CA ILE A 100 8.62 -3.44 -0.62
C ILE A 100 9.51 -3.80 0.57
N ASN A 101 9.48 -3.01 1.65
CA ASN A 101 10.23 -3.31 2.86
C ASN A 101 9.77 -4.61 3.52
N MET A 102 8.47 -4.91 3.52
CA MET A 102 7.96 -6.20 3.98
C MET A 102 8.49 -7.34 3.11
N GLY A 103 8.42 -7.20 1.78
CA GLY A 103 9.00 -8.17 0.86
C GLY A 103 10.50 -8.40 1.07
N LEU A 104 11.25 -7.34 1.40
CA LEU A 104 12.65 -7.43 1.78
C LEU A 104 12.87 -8.18 3.11
N ASN A 105 12.07 -7.86 4.13
CA ASN A 105 12.18 -8.45 5.47
C ASN A 105 11.85 -9.95 5.47
N LEU A 106 10.92 -10.36 4.61
CA LEU A 106 10.48 -11.75 4.47
C LEU A 106 11.03 -12.43 3.20
N ASN A 107 12.11 -11.89 2.63
CA ASN A 107 12.68 -12.42 1.40
C ASN A 107 13.13 -13.88 1.58
N GLY A 108 12.63 -14.78 0.73
CA GLY A 108 12.90 -16.21 0.82
C GLY A 108 12.24 -16.93 2.01
N VAL A 109 11.34 -16.28 2.76
CA VAL A 109 10.58 -16.91 3.84
C VAL A 109 9.40 -17.69 3.27
N GLU A 110 9.53 -19.02 3.26
CA GLU A 110 8.45 -19.94 2.85
C GLU A 110 7.53 -20.36 4.00
N ASP A 111 7.98 -20.21 5.25
CA ASP A 111 7.16 -20.50 6.43
C ASP A 111 5.89 -19.62 6.42
N PRO A 112 4.68 -20.21 6.51
CA PRO A 112 3.43 -19.45 6.55
C PRO A 112 3.24 -18.67 7.86
N ALA A 113 3.89 -19.04 8.97
CA ALA A 113 3.61 -18.46 10.27
C ALA A 113 3.90 -16.94 10.37
N PRO A 114 5.02 -16.41 9.84
CA PRO A 114 5.25 -14.97 9.77
C PRO A 114 4.17 -14.23 8.97
N TRP A 115 3.73 -14.80 7.84
CA TRP A 115 2.70 -14.21 6.99
C TRP A 115 1.33 -14.17 7.69
N GLU A 116 0.97 -15.25 8.40
CA GLU A 116 -0.28 -15.31 9.16
C GLU A 116 -0.27 -14.31 10.33
N LYS A 117 0.88 -14.15 11.01
CA LYS A 117 1.01 -13.12 12.04
C LYS A 117 0.72 -11.73 11.46
N PHE A 118 1.32 -11.38 10.32
CA PHE A 118 1.06 -10.09 9.68
C PHE A 118 -0.40 -9.91 9.25
N ARG A 119 -1.04 -10.99 8.81
CA ARG A 119 -2.47 -11.01 8.51
C ARG A 119 -3.31 -10.61 9.72
N GLN A 120 -3.05 -11.25 10.85
CA GLN A 120 -3.78 -10.98 12.09
C GLN A 120 -3.52 -9.57 12.61
N ASP A 121 -2.28 -9.09 12.51
CA ASP A 121 -1.91 -7.73 12.91
C ASP A 121 -2.62 -6.67 12.03
N CYS A 122 -2.72 -6.92 10.71
CA CYS A 122 -3.48 -6.07 9.77
C CYS A 122 -4.99 -6.06 10.09
N ILE A 123 -5.59 -7.23 10.35
CA ILE A 123 -7.01 -7.33 10.71
C ILE A 123 -7.29 -6.60 12.03
N THR A 124 -6.44 -6.80 13.04
CA THR A 124 -6.53 -6.13 14.35
C THR A 124 -6.42 -4.61 14.22
N SER A 125 -5.64 -4.15 13.24
CA SER A 125 -5.46 -2.73 12.92
C SER A 125 -6.52 -2.19 11.95
N ASN A 126 -7.61 -2.93 11.72
CA ASN A 126 -8.71 -2.57 10.83
C ASN A 126 -8.26 -2.26 9.38
N GLY A 127 -7.41 -3.13 8.81
CA GLY A 127 -6.92 -2.99 7.44
C GLY A 127 -5.77 -2.00 7.31
N GLN A 128 -5.30 -1.45 8.43
CA GLN A 128 -4.07 -0.67 8.45
C GLN A 128 -2.87 -1.59 8.40
N TRP A 129 -1.85 -1.16 7.67
CA TRP A 129 -0.56 -1.83 7.70
C TRP A 129 0.03 -1.72 9.12
N PRO A 130 0.39 -2.84 9.77
CA PRO A 130 0.95 -2.80 11.12
C PRO A 130 2.28 -2.03 11.09
N ALA A 131 2.50 -1.18 12.09
CA ALA A 131 3.77 -0.48 12.24
C ALA A 131 4.88 -1.53 12.49
N MET A 132 5.80 -1.66 11.54
CA MET A 132 7.03 -2.46 11.69
C MET A 132 8.12 -1.64 12.36
#